data_AF-A0A929EC74-F1
#
_entry.id   AF-A0A929EC74-F1
#
_cell.length_a   1.000
_cell.length_b   1.000
_cell.length_c   1.000
_cell.angle_alpha   90.00
_cell.angle_beta   90.00
_cell.angle_gamma   90.00
#
_symmetry.space_group_name_H-M   'P 1'
#
loop_
_entity.id
_entity.type
_entity.pdbx_description
1 polymer ?
#
loop_
_entity_poly.entity_id
_entity_poly.type
_entity_poly.pdbx_seq_one_letter_code
_entity_poly.pdbx_strand_id
1 'polypeptide(L)'
;MNDHVIIRTVSKILIPFIQLYALYVLAHGELGPGGGFQAGAIFGASIVLYVLAFGLKDAKRRFKSKVLDTLTSSGVFIFATVG
;
A
#
# COMPACT_ATOMS: atom_id res chain seq x y z
N MET A 1 -12.70 21.18 -14.43
CA MET A 1 -12.35 21.64 -13.06
C MET A 1 -12.20 20.41 -12.20
N ASN A 2 -11.08 20.26 -11.48
CA ASN A 2 -10.85 19.13 -10.57
C ASN A 2 -11.37 19.55 -9.19
N ASP A 3 -12.61 19.21 -8.87
CA ASP A 3 -13.34 19.75 -7.70
C ASP A 3 -12.86 19.21 -6.33
N HIS A 4 -11.69 18.56 -6.27
CA HIS A 4 -11.16 17.92 -5.06
C HIS A 4 -9.67 18.24 -4.83
N VAL A 5 -9.28 19.51 -4.97
CA VAL A 5 -7.90 19.98 -4.70
C VAL A 5 -7.45 19.66 -3.27
N ILE A 6 -8.35 19.82 -2.30
CA ILE A 6 -8.08 19.53 -0.88
C ILE A 6 -7.79 18.04 -0.70
N ILE A 7 -8.69 17.16 -1.16
CA ILE A 7 -8.53 15.70 -1.03
C ILE A 7 -7.25 15.24 -1.73
N ARG A 8 -6.97 15.71 -2.95
CA ARG A 8 -5.73 15.34 -3.67
C ARG A 8 -4.48 15.78 -2.93
N THR A 9 -4.47 16.99 -2.39
CA THR A 9 -3.32 17.52 -1.65
C THR A 9 -3.09 16.75 -0.35
N VAL A 10 -4.14 16.57 0.44
CA VAL A 10 -4.08 15.84 1.72
C VAL A 10 -3.69 14.38 1.48
N SER A 11 -4.30 13.69 0.52
CA SER A 11 -3.94 12.30 0.19
C SER A 11 -2.49 12.18 -0.27
N LYS A 12 -1.97 13.13 -1.06
CA LYS A 12 -0.57 13.13 -1.49
C LYS A 12 0.41 13.19 -0.31
N ILE A 13 0.04 13.89 0.76
CA ILE A 13 0.81 13.95 2.01
C ILE A 13 0.60 12.69 2.82
N LEU A 14 -0.63 12.22 3.02
CA LEU A 14 -0.93 11.09 3.91
C LEU A 14 -0.43 9.73 3.39
N ILE A 15 -0.52 9.48 2.09
CA ILE A 15 -0.14 8.19 1.49
C ILE A 15 1.28 7.72 1.92
N PRO A 16 2.35 8.53 1.80
CA PRO A 16 3.67 8.10 2.25
C PRO A 16 3.74 7.83 3.76
N PHE A 17 3.03 8.59 4.60
CA PHE A 17 2.98 8.33 6.05
C PHE A 17 2.24 7.02 6.38
N ILE A 18 1.13 6.72 5.69
CA ILE A 18 0.41 5.45 5.85
C ILE A 18 1.30 4.28 5.43
N GLN A 19 2.04 4.42 4.33
CA GLN A 19 2.96 3.39 3.86
C GLN A 19 4.13 3.18 4.83
N LEU A 20 4.72 4.25 5.36
CA LEU A 20 5.75 4.15 6.39
C LEU A 20 5.22 3.46 7.66
N TYR A 21 3.99 3.80 8.08
CA TYR A 21 3.35 3.15 9.22
C TYR A 21 3.09 1.66 8.97
N ALA A 22 2.65 1.28 7.76
CA ALA A 22 2.52 -0.11 7.38
C ALA A 22 3.85 -0.88 7.47
N LEU A 23 4.96 -0.27 7.02
CA LEU A 23 6.29 -0.85 7.14
C LEU A 23 6.74 -0.96 8.61
N TYR A 24 6.42 0.02 9.44
CA TYR A 24 6.65 -0.05 10.88
C TYR A 24 5.91 -1.23 11.52
N VAL A 25 4.61 -1.39 11.23
CA VAL A 25 3.78 -2.51 11.73
C VAL A 25 4.30 -3.87 11.23
N LEU A 26 4.84 -3.92 10.00
CA LEU A 26 5.47 -5.12 9.46
C LEU A 26 6.73 -5.49 10.27
N ALA A 27 7.60 -4.52 10.53
CA ALA A 27 8.88 -4.74 11.19
C ALA A 27 8.76 -4.99 12.70
N HIS A 28 7.79 -4.37 13.37
CA HIS A 28 7.62 -4.43 14.83
C HIS A 28 6.43 -5.30 15.26
N GLY A 29 5.93 -6.16 14.37
CA GLY A 29 4.79 -7.03 14.64
C GLY A 29 5.03 -8.06 15.75
N GLU A 30 6.29 -8.31 16.12
CA GLU A 30 6.68 -9.18 17.25
C GLU A 30 6.59 -8.48 18.62
N LEU A 31 6.72 -7.15 18.68
CA LEU A 31 6.78 -6.38 19.92
C LEU A 31 5.41 -5.83 20.37
N GLY A 32 4.39 -5.89 19.51
CA GLY A 32 3.04 -5.40 19.80
C GLY A 32 1.98 -6.06 18.91
N PRO A 33 0.69 -5.68 19.01
CA PRO A 33 -0.33 -6.17 18.09
C PRO A 33 0.03 -5.73 16.66
N GLY A 34 0.32 -6.70 15.78
CA GLY A 34 0.90 -6.42 14.47
C GLY A 34 1.02 -7.64 13.57
N GLY A 35 1.87 -7.52 12.54
CA GLY A 35 2.25 -8.61 11.65
C GLY A 35 2.01 -8.34 10.17
N GLY A 36 2.40 -9.31 9.33
CA GLY A 36 2.40 -9.16 7.86
C GLY A 36 1.03 -8.89 7.26
N PHE A 37 -0.03 -9.57 7.73
CA PHE A 37 -1.38 -9.36 7.21
C PHE A 37 -1.92 -7.96 7.52
N GLN A 38 -1.77 -7.50 8.76
CA GLN A 38 -2.25 -6.18 9.19
C GLN A 38 -1.48 -5.06 8.49
N ALA A 39 -0.15 -5.18 8.41
CA ALA A 39 0.69 -4.27 7.63
C ALA A 39 0.28 -4.22 6.15
N GLY A 40 0.03 -5.39 5.54
CA GLY A 40 -0.46 -5.50 4.17
C GLY A 40 -1.81 -4.79 3.96
N ALA A 41 -2.75 -4.95 4.89
CA ALA A 41 -4.06 -4.28 4.83
C ALA A 41 -3.92 -2.75 4.91
N ILE A 42 -3.07 -2.23 5.81
CA ILE A 42 -2.78 -0.78 5.92
C ILE A 42 -2.13 -0.26 4.65
N PHE A 43 -1.14 -0.98 4.11
CA PHE A 43 -0.49 -0.60 2.86
C PHE A 43 -1.48 -0.58 1.70
N GLY A 44 -2.34 -1.61 1.59
CA GLY A 44 -3.43 -1.69 0.61
C GLY A 44 -4.42 -0.53 0.72
N ALA A 45 -4.79 -0.12 1.93
CA ALA A 45 -5.64 1.05 2.16
C ALA A 45 -5.03 2.34 1.61
N SER A 46 -3.70 2.52 1.66
CA SER A 46 -3.02 3.65 1.03
C SER A 46 -3.20 3.67 -0.50
N ILE A 47 -3.25 2.49 -1.14
CA ILE A 47 -3.49 2.34 -2.57
C ILE A 47 -4.95 2.64 -2.92
N VAL A 48 -5.89 2.17 -2.10
CA VAL A 48 -7.31 2.51 -2.22
C VAL A 48 -7.51 4.02 -2.11
N LEU A 49 -6.86 4.67 -1.13
CA LEU A 49 -6.89 6.13 -0.98
C LEU A 49 -6.35 6.84 -2.24
N TYR A 50 -5.28 6.32 -2.85
CA TYR A 50 -4.78 6.84 -4.12
C TYR A 50 -5.82 6.71 -5.25
N VAL A 51 -6.49 5.55 -5.38
CA VAL A 51 -7.55 5.34 -6.38
C VAL A 51 -8.71 6.31 -6.17
N LEU A 52 -9.14 6.54 -4.92
CA LEU A 52 -10.23 7.46 -4.59
C LEU A 52 -9.86 8.93 -4.88
N ALA A 53 -8.63 9.34 -4.58
CA ALA A 53 -8.20 10.73 -4.75
C ALA A 53 -7.80 11.09 -6.19
N PHE A 54 -7.15 10.16 -6.90
CA PHE A 54 -6.56 10.41 -8.22
C PHE A 54 -7.28 9.70 -9.37
N GLY A 55 -8.07 8.67 -9.07
CA GLY A 55 -8.82 7.89 -10.05
C GLY A 55 -8.13 6.59 -10.45
N LEU A 56 -8.94 5.63 -10.92
CA LEU A 56 -8.47 4.29 -11.26
C LEU A 56 -7.49 4.25 -12.45
N LYS A 57 -7.65 5.15 -13.43
CA LYS A 57 -6.74 5.24 -14.59
C LYS A 57 -5.32 5.61 -14.14
N ASP A 58 -5.20 6.61 -13.28
CA ASP A 58 -3.92 7.03 -12.71
C ASP A 58 -3.31 5.96 -11.80
N ALA A 59 -4.14 5.27 -11.02
CA ALA A 59 -3.70 4.17 -10.18
C ALA A 59 -3.14 3.01 -11.00
N LYS A 60 -3.83 2.56 -12.05
CA LYS A 60 -3.34 1.49 -12.94
C LYS A 60 -2.04 1.85 -13.68
N ARG A 61 -1.84 3.14 -13.98
CA ARG A 61 -0.59 3.64 -14.57
C ARG A 61 0.57 3.59 -13.57
N ARG A 62 0.30 3.91 -12.30
CA ARG A 62 1.28 3.89 -11.20
C ARG A 62 1.60 2.47 -10.74
N PHE A 63 0.58 1.63 -10.56
CA PHE A 63 0.64 0.25 -10.08
C PHE A 63 0.30 -0.70 -11.22
N LYS A 64 1.31 -0.98 -12.06
CA LYS A 64 1.16 -1.89 -13.20
C LYS A 64 0.88 -3.31 -12.69
N SER A 65 -0.10 -3.99 -13.28
CA SER A 65 -0.47 -5.38 -12.93
C SER A 65 0.75 -6.30 -12.90
N LYS A 66 1.63 -6.23 -13.91
CA LYS A 66 2.84 -7.05 -13.96
C LYS A 66 3.74 -6.90 -12.72
N VAL A 67 3.83 -5.70 -12.12
CA VAL A 67 4.63 -5.48 -10.90
C VAL A 67 3.93 -6.10 -9.69
N LEU A 68 2.60 -5.96 -9.60
CA LEU A 68 1.80 -6.57 -8.54
C LEU A 68 1.85 -8.10 -8.60
N ASP A 69 1.77 -8.66 -9.80
CA ASP A 69 1.85 -10.11 -10.04
C ASP A 69 3.23 -10.63 -9.61
N THR A 70 4.31 -9.98 -10.06
CA THR A 70 5.68 -10.34 -9.64
C THR A 70 5.85 -10.23 -8.13
N LEU A 71 5.40 -9.15 -7.49
CA LEU A 71 5.50 -8.99 -6.04
C LEU A 71 4.73 -10.07 -5.27
N THR A 72 3.53 -10.43 -5.75
CA THR A 72 2.72 -11.49 -5.14
C THR A 72 3.43 -12.83 -5.25
N SER A 73 3.91 -13.19 -6.45
CA SER A 73 4.66 -14.43 -6.66
C SER A 73 5.95 -14.47 -5.84
N SER A 74 6.70 -13.37 -5.77
CA SER A 74 7.91 -13.28 -4.94
C SER A 74 7.60 -13.43 -3.45
N GLY A 75 6.50 -12.84 -2.96
CA GLY A 75 6.08 -12.99 -1.57
C GLY A 75 5.77 -14.44 -1.21
N VAL A 76 5.00 -15.14 -2.05
CA VAL A 76 4.69 -16.57 -1.87
C VAL A 76 5.97 -17.41 -1.94
N PHE A 77 6.88 -17.11 -2.88
CA PHE A 77 8.15 -17.83 -3.02
C PHE A 77 9.05 -17.65 -1.79
N ILE A 78 9.18 -16.44 -1.25
CA ILE A 78 9.95 -16.17 -0.03
C ILE A 78 9.33 -16.94 1.15
N PHE A 79 8.00 -16.91 1.29
CA PHE A 79 7.31 -17.65 2.35
C PHE A 79 7.58 -19.15 2.26
N ALA A 80 7.48 -19.74 1.06
CA ALA A 80 7.69 -21.18 0.86
C ALA A 80 9.15 -21.64 0.99
N THR A 81 10.13 -20.72 0.91
CA THR A 81 11.56 -21.06 1.00
C THR A 81 12.14 -20.82 2.39
N VAL A 82 11.63 -19.83 3.12
CA VAL A 82 12.06 -19.51 4.48
C VAL A 82 11.24 -20.27 5.53
N GLY A 83 9.94 -20.47 5.27
CA GLY A 83 8.97 -21.10 6.15
C GLY A 83 8.82 -22.60 5.93
#